data_AF-A0A8X6VD58-F1
#
_entry.id   AF-A0A8X6VD58-F1
#
_cell.length_a   1.000
_cell.length_b   1.000
_cell.length_c   1.000
_cell.angle_alpha   90.00
_cell.angle_beta   90.00
_cell.angle_gamma   90.00
#
_symmetry.space_group_name_H-M   'P 1'
#
loop_
_entity.id
_entity.type
_entity.pdbx_description
1 polymer ?
#
loop_
_entity_poly.entity_id
_entity_poly.type
_entity_poly.pdbx_seq_one_letter_code
_entity_poly.pdbx_strand_id
1 'polypeptide(L)'
;MGDPVFGGPEHRMLHQEFFEGYPFPWQKKGTGILQNFCRDLTLHSAKLEIKRIFGESFRLTASRVARDKPWSTLRKKSHGIPSSPRAAAVAKFRLLTGHDCLCAHLFRFNLVSSPICVLCDTGQDMTVAHLDECSALNDLNCIVKRYWRARCLMT
;
A
#
# COMPACT_ATOMS: atom_id res chain seq x y z
N MET A 1 -40.68 36.94 -53.94
CA MET A 1 -41.17 36.93 -55.33
C MET A 1 -40.29 35.94 -56.05
N GLY A 2 -40.64 34.68 -56.23
CA GLY A 2 -41.97 34.11 -56.41
C GLY A 2 -42.09 33.77 -57.88
N ASP A 3 -41.58 32.61 -58.26
CA ASP A 3 -42.00 31.95 -59.49
C ASP A 3 -42.57 30.59 -59.11
N PRO A 4 -43.88 30.38 -59.35
CA PRO A 4 -44.47 29.07 -59.40
C PRO A 4 -44.69 28.65 -60.87
N VAL A 5 -44.79 27.33 -61.09
CA VAL A 5 -45.85 26.65 -61.87
C VAL A 5 -45.40 25.66 -62.96
N PHE A 6 -45.62 24.37 -62.61
CA PHE A 6 -46.32 23.28 -63.32
C PHE A 6 -45.76 22.57 -64.58
N GLY A 7 -45.99 21.24 -64.54
CA GLY A 7 -46.08 20.28 -65.64
C GLY A 7 -45.22 19.05 -65.35
N GLY A 8 -45.66 17.95 -64.71
CA GLY A 8 -46.70 17.00 -65.16
C GLY A 8 -46.17 16.15 -66.36
N PRO A 9 -46.43 14.83 -66.51
CA PRO A 9 -47.30 13.92 -65.76
C PRO A 9 -46.63 12.60 -65.30
N GLU A 10 -47.39 11.82 -64.53
CA GLU A 10 -47.16 10.40 -64.26
C GLU A 10 -47.04 9.58 -65.56
N HIS A 11 -46.13 8.60 -65.58
CA HIS A 11 -46.40 7.35 -66.28
C HIS A 11 -45.74 6.16 -65.58
N ARG A 12 -46.59 5.32 -65.00
CA ARG A 12 -46.28 4.02 -64.43
C ARG A 12 -46.37 2.96 -65.54
N MET A 13 -45.26 2.31 -65.89
CA MET A 13 -45.22 0.95 -66.48
C MET A 13 -43.87 0.34 -66.09
N LEU A 14 -43.82 -0.53 -65.08
CA LEU A 14 -43.92 -1.99 -65.16
C LEU A 14 -42.83 -2.66 -66.02
N HIS A 15 -41.92 -3.29 -65.27
CA HIS A 15 -41.39 -4.66 -65.43
C HIS A 15 -40.44 -4.99 -66.59
N GLN A 16 -39.37 -5.69 -66.16
CA GLN A 16 -38.61 -6.71 -66.91
C GLN A 16 -37.69 -6.10 -67.99
N GLU A 17 -36.36 -6.28 -68.04
CA GLU A 17 -35.53 -7.49 -67.98
C GLU A 17 -34.07 -7.00 -67.89
N PHE A 18 -33.26 -7.49 -66.94
CA PHE A 18 -32.27 -8.57 -67.13
C PHE A 18 -30.85 -8.00 -67.04
N PHE A 19 -30.01 -8.76 -66.34
CA PHE A 19 -28.64 -8.46 -65.99
C PHE A 19 -27.81 -8.08 -67.21
N GLU A 20 -27.01 -7.02 -67.12
CA GLU A 20 -25.58 -7.04 -67.44
C GLU A 20 -24.95 -5.65 -67.26
N GLY A 21 -23.86 -5.57 -66.48
CA GLY A 21 -22.77 -4.69 -66.89
C GLY A 21 -22.42 -3.44 -66.08
N TYR A 22 -22.72 -3.30 -64.79
CA TYR A 22 -22.10 -2.22 -63.99
C TYR A 22 -21.57 -2.67 -62.61
N PRO A 23 -20.30 -2.40 -62.27
CA PRO A 23 -19.71 -2.76 -60.99
C PRO A 23 -20.23 -1.85 -59.88
N PHE A 24 -20.82 -2.45 -58.84
CA PHE A 24 -21.29 -1.74 -57.65
C PHE A 24 -20.11 -1.12 -56.87
N PRO A 25 -20.07 0.21 -56.61
CA PRO A 25 -18.88 0.91 -56.08
C PRO A 25 -18.51 0.66 -54.61
N TRP A 26 -19.11 -0.32 -53.93
CA TRP A 26 -19.03 -0.40 -52.45
C TRP A 26 -18.30 -1.61 -51.89
N GLN A 27 -17.53 -2.35 -52.69
CA GLN A 27 -16.61 -3.35 -52.15
C GLN A 27 -15.35 -2.67 -51.61
N LYS A 28 -15.41 -2.23 -50.35
CA LYS A 28 -14.22 -1.88 -49.57
C LYS A 28 -13.39 -3.15 -49.38
N LYS A 29 -12.15 -3.14 -49.87
CA LYS A 29 -11.16 -4.21 -49.67
C LYS A 29 -11.04 -4.49 -48.17
N GLY A 30 -11.38 -5.71 -47.76
CA GLY A 30 -11.33 -6.13 -46.37
C GLY A 30 -9.92 -5.97 -45.82
N THR A 31 -9.75 -5.05 -44.87
CA THR A 31 -8.61 -5.09 -43.94
C THR A 31 -8.80 -6.35 -43.11
N GLY A 32 -7.86 -7.30 -43.22
CA GLY A 32 -7.86 -8.49 -42.37
C GLY A 32 -7.92 -8.03 -40.92
N ILE A 33 -9.03 -8.36 -40.24
CA ILE A 33 -9.19 -8.09 -38.82
C ILE A 33 -8.08 -8.90 -38.14
N LEU A 34 -7.04 -8.22 -37.67
CA LEU A 34 -6.12 -8.79 -36.71
C LEU A 34 -6.97 -9.10 -35.48
N GLN A 35 -7.44 -10.35 -35.40
CA GLN A 35 -7.90 -10.93 -34.15
C GLN A 35 -6.66 -11.01 -33.26
N ASN A 36 -6.34 -9.90 -32.61
CA ASN A 36 -5.58 -9.92 -31.39
C ASN A 36 -6.44 -10.77 -30.44
N PHE A 37 -6.13 -12.06 -30.35
CA PHE A 37 -6.50 -12.86 -29.20
C PHE A 37 -5.74 -12.29 -28.01
N CYS A 38 -6.21 -11.15 -27.51
CA CYS A 38 -6.02 -10.78 -26.14
C CYS A 38 -6.67 -11.92 -25.39
N ARG A 39 -5.88 -12.80 -24.75
CA ARG A 39 -6.45 -13.83 -23.90
C ARG A 39 -7.34 -13.09 -22.92
N ASP A 40 -8.65 -13.29 -23.02
CA ASP A 40 -9.61 -12.70 -22.09
C ASP A 40 -9.22 -13.22 -20.71
N LEU A 41 -8.50 -12.37 -19.97
CA LEU A 41 -8.21 -12.64 -18.59
C LEU A 41 -9.56 -12.60 -17.90
N THR A 42 -9.95 -13.73 -17.30
CA THR A 42 -11.10 -13.72 -16.41
C THR A 42 -10.94 -12.58 -15.40
N LEU A 43 -12.05 -11.97 -14.98
CA LEU A 43 -12.01 -10.90 -13.97
C LEU A 43 -11.24 -11.34 -12.72
N HIS A 44 -11.28 -12.63 -12.38
CA HIS A 44 -10.50 -13.22 -11.30
C HIS A 44 -8.98 -13.16 -11.56
N SER A 45 -8.52 -13.58 -12.74
CA SER A 45 -7.11 -13.52 -13.13
C SER A 45 -6.60 -12.08 -13.18
N ALA A 46 -7.39 -11.15 -13.74
CA ALA A 46 -7.05 -9.73 -13.75
C ALA A 46 -6.95 -9.15 -12.33
N LYS A 47 -7.90 -9.49 -11.44
CA LYS A 47 -7.87 -9.07 -10.03
C LYS A 47 -6.63 -9.57 -9.29
N LEU A 48 -6.26 -10.83 -9.50
CA LEU A 48 -5.05 -11.41 -8.89
C LEU A 48 -3.79 -10.68 -9.38
N GLU A 49 -3.70 -10.39 -10.68
CA GLU A 49 -2.56 -9.70 -11.25
C GLU A 49 -2.45 -8.25 -10.75
N ILE A 50 -3.57 -7.52 -10.70
CA ILE A 50 -3.60 -6.18 -10.08
C ILE A 50 -3.15 -6.23 -8.62
N LYS A 51 -3.65 -7.19 -7.84
CA LYS A 51 -3.24 -7.37 -6.43
C LYS A 51 -1.75 -7.65 -6.31
N ARG A 52 -1.18 -8.45 -7.23
CA ARG A 52 0.26 -8.76 -7.28
C ARG A 52 1.07 -7.51 -7.58
N ILE A 53 0.74 -6.81 -8.67
CA ILE A 53 1.43 -5.57 -9.11
C ILE A 53 1.36 -4.51 -8.00
N PHE A 54 0.17 -4.29 -7.43
CA PHE A 54 -0.01 -3.33 -6.35
C PHE A 54 0.82 -3.72 -5.12
N GLY A 55 0.78 -5.00 -4.73
CA GLY A 55 1.56 -5.50 -3.60
C GLY A 55 3.07 -5.34 -3.79
N GLU A 56 3.57 -5.57 -5.02
CA GLU A 56 4.98 -5.38 -5.37
C GLU A 56 5.37 -3.89 -5.35
N SER A 57 4.58 -3.04 -6.01
CA SER A 57 4.78 -1.59 -6.03
C SER A 57 4.76 -0.99 -4.63
N PHE A 58 3.83 -1.43 -3.79
CA PHE A 58 3.76 -1.02 -2.39
C PHE A 58 5.03 -1.43 -1.62
N ARG A 59 5.49 -2.68 -1.75
CA ARG A 59 6.71 -3.15 -1.07
C ARG A 59 7.94 -2.36 -1.50
N LEU A 60 8.08 -2.06 -2.79
CA LEU A 60 9.18 -1.26 -3.31
C LEU A 60 9.13 0.16 -2.76
N THR A 61 7.96 0.79 -2.77
CA THR A 61 7.74 2.14 -2.24
C THR A 61 8.03 2.20 -0.74
N ALA A 62 7.43 1.30 0.05
CA ALA A 62 7.66 1.20 1.48
C ALA A 62 9.14 0.96 1.80
N SER A 63 9.83 0.11 1.02
CA SER A 63 11.26 -0.14 1.19
C SER A 63 12.11 1.10 0.88
N ARG A 64 11.73 1.88 -0.13
CA ARG A 64 12.40 3.15 -0.47
C ARG A 64 12.23 4.18 0.64
N VAL A 65 11.00 4.39 1.11
CA VAL A 65 10.68 5.38 2.16
C VAL A 65 11.32 5.01 3.50
N ALA A 66 11.45 3.71 3.79
CA ALA A 66 11.98 3.25 5.08
C ALA A 66 13.51 3.23 5.16
N ARG A 67 14.27 3.31 4.05
CA ARG A 67 15.71 2.97 3.99
C ARG A 67 16.57 3.63 5.08
N ASP A 68 16.32 4.90 5.37
CA ASP A 68 17.14 5.70 6.30
C ASP A 68 16.37 6.07 7.57
N LYS A 69 15.35 5.28 7.90
CA LYS A 69 14.47 5.53 9.04
C LYS A 69 14.76 4.53 10.16
N PRO A 70 14.58 4.92 11.43
CA PRO A 70 14.81 4.02 12.56
C PRO A 70 13.91 2.77 12.53
N TRP A 71 12.73 2.87 11.90
CA TRP A 71 11.81 1.73 11.70
C TRP A 71 12.16 0.84 10.50
N SER A 72 13.25 1.12 9.77
CA SER A 72 13.76 0.22 8.70
C SER A 72 14.04 -1.19 9.21
N THR A 73 14.42 -1.29 10.49
CA THR A 73 14.70 -2.53 11.22
C THR A 73 13.51 -3.49 11.17
N LEU A 74 12.26 -2.99 11.25
CA LEU A 74 11.04 -3.80 11.19
C LEU A 74 10.92 -4.68 9.93
N ARG A 75 11.62 -4.32 8.85
CA ARG A 75 11.62 -5.12 7.61
C ARG A 75 12.34 -6.45 7.76
N LYS A 76 13.30 -6.55 8.69
CA LYS A 76 13.99 -7.81 8.96
C LYS A 76 13.05 -8.70 9.76
N LYS A 77 12.61 -9.82 9.15
CA LYS A 77 11.76 -10.84 9.81
C LYS A 77 12.34 -11.35 11.15
N SER A 78 13.64 -11.20 11.37
CA SER A 78 14.35 -11.70 12.55
C SER A 78 13.93 -11.06 13.87
N HIS A 79 13.31 -9.87 13.88
CA HIS A 79 13.05 -9.15 15.13
C HIS A 79 11.86 -9.66 15.95
N GLY A 80 11.12 -10.66 15.45
CA GLY A 80 10.23 -11.48 16.27
C GLY A 80 9.16 -10.72 17.05
N ILE A 81 8.54 -9.70 16.43
CA ILE A 81 7.36 -9.03 16.98
C ILE A 81 6.19 -10.02 16.93
N PRO A 82 5.64 -10.43 18.08
CA PRO A 82 4.53 -11.36 18.09
C PRO A 82 3.25 -10.70 17.58
N SER A 83 2.34 -11.47 17.00
CA SER A 83 0.99 -11.00 16.67
C SER A 83 0.12 -10.79 17.90
N SER A 84 0.38 -11.55 18.97
CA SER A 84 -0.34 -11.50 20.25
C SER A 84 0.55 -12.02 21.40
N PRO A 85 0.27 -11.65 22.67
CA PRO A 85 -0.68 -10.63 23.10
C PRO A 85 -0.25 -9.21 22.71
N ARG A 86 -1.22 -8.28 22.58
CA ARG A 86 -0.98 -6.90 22.15
C ARG A 86 0.10 -6.19 22.96
N ALA A 87 0.11 -6.39 24.29
CA ALA A 87 1.10 -5.77 25.17
C ALA A 87 2.55 -6.14 24.79
N ALA A 88 2.79 -7.39 24.42
CA ALA A 88 4.12 -7.85 23.98
C ALA A 88 4.49 -7.31 22.61
N ALA A 89 3.54 -7.31 21.67
CA ALA A 89 3.73 -6.74 20.34
C ALA A 89 4.12 -5.25 20.41
N VAL A 90 3.37 -4.48 21.19
CA VAL A 90 3.58 -3.03 21.37
C VAL A 90 4.93 -2.74 22.03
N ALA A 91 5.26 -3.43 23.12
CA ALA A 91 6.54 -3.23 23.81
C ALA A 91 7.72 -3.50 22.86
N LYS A 92 7.74 -4.65 22.19
CA LYS A 92 8.82 -4.98 21.25
C LYS A 92 8.89 -4.00 20.08
N PHE A 93 7.75 -3.62 19.51
CA PHE A 93 7.72 -2.65 18.42
C PHE A 93 8.35 -1.31 18.84
N ARG A 94 7.96 -0.79 20.00
CA ARG A 94 8.45 0.50 20.51
C ARG A 94 9.94 0.46 20.82
N LEU A 95 10.39 -0.57 21.54
CA LEU A 95 11.81 -0.79 21.85
C LEU A 95 12.66 -0.91 20.57
N LEU A 96 12.18 -1.67 19.58
CA LEU A 96 12.91 -1.92 18.34
C LEU A 96 13.01 -0.69 17.43
N THR A 97 11.96 0.13 17.42
CA THR A 97 11.91 1.36 16.61
C THR A 97 12.52 2.57 17.31
N GLY A 98 12.96 2.43 18.57
CA GLY A 98 13.46 3.53 19.39
C GLY A 98 12.40 4.55 19.80
N HIS A 99 11.11 4.20 19.69
CA HIS A 99 9.96 4.99 20.16
C HIS A 99 9.43 4.42 21.48
N ASP A 100 10.35 4.12 22.39
CA ASP A 100 10.09 3.41 23.65
C ASP A 100 9.33 4.27 24.68
N CYS A 101 9.39 5.60 24.57
CA CYS A 101 8.84 6.52 25.57
C CYS A 101 9.45 6.29 26.97
N LEU A 102 10.72 5.90 27.05
CA LEU A 102 11.52 5.90 28.28
C LEU A 102 12.08 7.32 28.54
N CYS A 103 12.66 7.58 29.72
CA CYS A 103 13.10 8.94 30.10
C CYS A 103 14.02 9.55 29.05
N ALA A 104 15.00 8.79 28.55
CA ALA A 104 15.92 9.27 27.53
C ALA A 104 15.20 9.71 26.24
N HIS A 105 14.16 8.97 25.82
CA HIS A 105 13.36 9.33 24.66
C HIS A 105 12.46 10.55 24.96
N LEU A 106 11.80 10.57 26.12
CA LEU A 106 10.91 11.67 26.53
C LEU A 106 11.67 12.99 26.71
N PHE A 107 12.90 12.93 27.21
CA PHE A 107 13.77 14.09 27.41
C PHE A 107 14.08 14.78 26.09
N ARG A 108 14.29 14.02 25.00
CA ARG A 108 14.49 14.58 23.65
C ARG A 108 13.32 15.40 23.14
N PHE A 109 12.12 15.20 23.69
CA PHE A 109 10.93 15.98 23.39
C PHE A 109 10.62 17.03 24.47
N ASN A 110 11.52 17.24 25.43
CA ASN A 110 11.34 18.13 26.58
C ASN A 110 10.09 17.80 27.42
N LEU A 111 9.68 16.53 27.46
CA LEU A 111 8.53 16.07 28.26
C LEU A 111 8.91 15.71 29.70
N VAL A 112 10.19 15.49 29.94
CA VAL A 112 10.77 15.25 31.28
C VAL A 112 12.01 16.14 31.44
N SER A 113 12.38 16.45 32.67
CA SER A 113 13.52 17.34 32.98
C SER A 113 14.89 16.69 32.86
N SER A 114 14.96 15.35 32.86
CA SER A 114 16.22 14.59 32.82
C SER A 114 16.05 13.27 32.04
N PRO A 115 17.08 12.83 31.29
CA PRO A 115 17.10 11.53 30.62
C PRO A 115 17.40 10.36 31.56
N ILE A 116 17.82 10.65 32.79
CA ILE A 116 18.29 9.67 33.78
C ILE A 116 17.15 8.73 34.22
N CYS A 117 17.51 7.49 34.49
CA CYS A 117 16.61 6.50 35.06
C CYS A 117 16.11 6.94 36.44
N VAL A 118 14.78 7.03 36.57
CA VAL A 118 14.11 7.40 37.83
C VAL A 118 13.87 6.20 38.75
N LEU A 119 14.20 4.99 38.29
CA LEU A 119 13.91 3.74 39.01
C LEU A 119 15.09 3.22 39.81
N CYS A 120 16.32 3.57 39.40
CA CYS A 120 17.53 3.14 40.07
C CYS A 120 18.51 4.30 40.24
N ASP A 121 19.35 4.22 41.27
CA ASP A 121 20.28 5.29 41.64
C ASP A 121 21.62 5.26 40.87
N THR A 122 21.66 4.65 39.69
CA THR A 122 22.90 4.50 38.90
C THR A 122 23.30 5.76 38.13
N GLY A 123 22.40 6.74 38.04
CA GLY A 123 22.62 7.97 37.26
C GLY A 123 22.72 7.77 35.75
N GLN A 124 22.37 6.59 35.23
CA GLN A 124 22.43 6.27 33.81
C GLN A 124 21.17 6.71 33.07
N ASP A 125 21.31 7.06 31.79
CA ASP A 125 20.18 7.35 30.91
C ASP A 125 19.26 6.13 30.75
N MET A 126 17.95 6.35 30.86
CA MET A 126 16.95 5.29 30.75
C MET A 126 16.72 4.88 29.28
N THR A 127 17.69 4.18 28.71
CA THR A 127 17.63 3.62 27.36
C THR A 127 17.16 2.16 27.37
N VAL A 128 16.94 1.57 26.19
CA VAL A 128 16.61 0.14 26.07
C VAL A 128 17.70 -0.77 26.66
N ALA A 129 18.98 -0.42 26.48
CA ALA A 129 20.10 -1.18 27.04
C ALA A 129 20.06 -1.11 28.57
N HIS A 130 19.93 0.09 29.13
CA HIS A 130 19.80 0.26 30.57
C HIS A 130 18.56 -0.45 31.13
N LEU A 131 17.43 -0.43 30.42
CA LEU A 131 16.21 -1.12 30.84
C LEU A 131 16.42 -2.64 31.04
N ASP A 132 17.31 -3.26 30.27
CA ASP A 132 17.61 -4.68 30.38
C ASP A 132 18.53 -5.02 31.57
N GLU A 133 19.34 -4.06 32.00
CA GLU A 133 20.32 -4.19 33.10
C GLU A 133 19.88 -3.48 34.39
N CYS A 134 18.73 -2.80 34.37
CA CYS A 134 18.27 -1.97 35.47
C CYS A 134 18.06 -2.79 36.75
N SER A 135 18.80 -2.45 37.81
CA SER A 135 18.76 -3.16 39.09
C SER A 135 17.37 -3.17 39.72
N ALA A 136 16.59 -2.10 39.53
CA ALA A 136 15.22 -1.97 40.03
C ALA A 136 14.20 -2.88 39.32
N LEU A 137 14.56 -3.51 38.20
CA LEU A 137 13.71 -4.37 37.39
C LEU A 137 14.31 -5.78 37.20
N ASN A 138 15.32 -6.12 38.01
CA ASN A 138 16.07 -7.37 37.87
C ASN A 138 15.25 -8.61 38.24
N ASP A 139 14.17 -8.44 39.02
CA ASP A 139 13.21 -9.49 39.37
C ASP A 139 12.40 -9.99 38.15
N LEU A 140 12.35 -9.20 37.07
CA LEU A 140 11.61 -9.53 35.87
C LEU A 140 12.54 -10.19 34.82
N ASN A 141 12.18 -11.41 34.39
CA ASN A 141 12.98 -12.21 33.46
C ASN A 141 12.81 -11.87 31.96
N CYS A 142 12.13 -10.77 31.63
CA CYS A 142 11.71 -10.48 30.27
C CYS A 142 11.64 -8.98 30.02
N ILE A 143 12.28 -8.52 28.94
CA ILE A 143 12.32 -7.11 28.54
C ILE A 143 10.93 -6.48 28.36
N VAL A 144 9.94 -7.25 27.91
CA VAL A 144 8.54 -6.75 27.78
C VAL A 144 7.95 -6.43 29.15
N LYS A 145 8.19 -7.28 30.16
CA LYS A 145 7.72 -7.03 31.52
C LYS A 145 8.45 -5.84 32.13
N ARG A 146 9.78 -5.78 31.96
CA ARG A 146 10.60 -4.63 32.40
C ARG A 146 10.09 -3.33 31.80
N TYR A 147 9.82 -3.32 30.50
CA TYR A 147 9.27 -2.17 29.78
C TYR A 147 7.96 -1.67 30.38
N TRP A 148 6.98 -2.55 30.55
CA TRP A 148 5.68 -2.13 31.09
C TRP A 148 5.77 -1.72 32.55
N ARG A 149 6.57 -2.43 33.36
CA ARG A 149 6.79 -2.06 34.76
C ARG A 149 7.44 -0.67 34.86
N ALA A 150 8.49 -0.42 34.07
CA ALA A 150 9.12 0.89 33.98
C ALA A 150 8.11 1.97 33.63
N ARG A 151 7.34 1.77 32.55
CA ARG A 151 6.31 2.71 32.10
C ARG A 151 5.24 3.00 33.14
N CYS A 152 4.89 2.02 33.99
CA CYS A 152 3.95 2.22 35.10
C CYS A 152 4.54 3.00 36.27
N LEU A 153 5.86 2.93 36.49
CA LEU A 153 6.54 3.59 37.62
C LEU A 153 7.00 5.02 37.27
N MET A 154 7.11 5.34 35.98
CA MET A 154 7.52 6.66 35.49
C MET A 154 6.36 7.68 35.40
N THR A 155 5.12 7.22 35.47
CA THR A 155 3.89 8.05 35.39
C THR A 155 3.23 8.15 36.75
#